data_AF-A0A7W8XYG3-F1
#
_entry.id   AF-A0A7W8XYG3-F1
#
_cell.length_a   1.000
_cell.length_b   1.000
_cell.length_c   1.000
_cell.angle_alpha   90.00
_cell.angle_beta   90.00
_cell.angle_gamma   90.00
#
_symmetry.space_group_name_H-M   'P 1'
#
loop_
_entity.id
_entity.type
_entity.pdbx_description
1 polymer ?
#
loop_
_entity_poly.entity_id
_entity_poly.type
_entity_poly.pdbx_seq_one_letter_code
_entity_poly.pdbx_strand_id
1 'polypeptide(L)'
;MIIKPACSSSLAYSFRKSRALFVTNVKTAAMIRGIRSQSASPLSPKAFRNFILSQEFFATEPLLPSQHSIEKIGLAARALARRRAEQALISNIDPEKLQTLDDLLVVDAAVGQTRFQWLKSAPDAQAAGNLVGLTERIVFLRNLRIDPHLQARIPSGRWDQMVREGDVTPPWLANDFNVNRRRATIVAQIIKLGQKLTDGSDR
;
A
#
# COMPACT_ATOMS: atom_id res chain seq x y z
N MET A 1 8.15 22.38 74.44
CA MET A 1 9.02 22.49 73.25
C MET A 1 8.34 21.72 72.12
N ILE A 2 7.84 22.43 71.12
CA ILE A 2 7.01 21.90 70.02
C ILE A 2 7.95 21.37 68.92
N ILE A 3 7.79 20.12 68.49
CA ILE A 3 8.44 19.61 67.28
C ILE A 3 7.35 19.07 66.35
N LYS A 4 7.18 19.75 65.21
CA LYS A 4 6.29 19.39 64.10
C LYS A 4 6.76 18.11 63.40
N PRO A 5 5.87 17.27 62.85
CA PRO A 5 6.27 16.21 61.93
C PRO A 5 6.54 16.77 60.52
N ALA A 6 7.69 16.39 59.94
CA ALA A 6 8.03 16.66 58.54
C ALA A 6 7.30 15.68 57.61
N CYS A 7 6.59 16.26 56.64
CA CYS A 7 5.87 15.57 55.57
C CYS A 7 6.86 14.95 54.56
N SER A 8 6.78 13.64 54.30
CA SER A 8 7.57 12.94 53.28
C SER A 8 6.74 12.74 52.01
N SER A 9 6.86 13.68 51.06
CA SER A 9 6.16 13.71 49.76
C SER A 9 6.94 13.07 48.61
N SER A 10 8.12 12.48 48.88
CA SER A 10 9.03 11.99 47.82
C SER A 10 8.71 10.58 47.31
N LEU A 11 8.12 9.70 48.15
CA LEU A 11 7.84 8.31 47.78
C LEU A 11 6.61 8.12 46.87
N ALA A 12 5.67 9.07 46.85
CA ALA A 12 4.45 8.96 46.03
C ALA A 12 4.68 9.31 44.55
N TYR A 13 5.72 10.09 44.22
CA TYR A 13 6.01 10.55 42.86
C TYR A 13 6.72 9.47 42.02
N SER A 14 7.56 8.64 42.65
CA SER A 14 8.30 7.57 41.97
C SER A 14 7.40 6.39 41.54
N PHE A 15 6.42 6.01 42.36
CA PHE A 15 5.50 4.90 42.05
C PHE A 15 4.52 5.20 40.90
N ARG A 16 4.13 6.47 40.72
CA ARG A 16 3.18 6.87 39.67
C ARG A 16 3.82 6.86 38.27
N LYS A 17 5.14 7.12 38.16
CA LYS A 17 5.89 7.11 36.90
C LYS A 17 6.15 5.68 36.40
N SER A 18 6.45 4.73 37.28
CA SER A 18 6.68 3.32 36.92
C SER A 18 5.41 2.63 36.42
N ARG A 19 4.23 2.98 36.94
CA ARG A 19 2.95 2.44 36.48
C ARG A 19 2.54 2.97 35.09
N ALA A 20 2.88 4.23 34.78
CA ALA A 20 2.62 4.83 33.46
C ALA A 20 3.48 4.21 32.35
N LEU A 21 4.75 3.88 32.65
CA LEU A 21 5.67 3.22 31.71
C LEU A 21 5.35 1.73 31.47
N PHE A 22 4.72 1.06 32.44
CA PHE A 22 4.28 -0.33 32.28
C PHE A 22 3.00 -0.43 31.42
N VAL A 23 2.07 0.52 31.58
CA VAL A 23 0.80 0.55 30.83
C VAL A 23 1.00 0.92 29.36
N THR A 24 1.98 1.76 29.02
CA THR A 24 2.29 2.09 27.62
C THR A 24 2.82 0.90 26.84
N ASN A 25 3.65 0.05 27.46
CA ASN A 25 4.25 -1.13 26.83
C ASN A 25 3.23 -2.26 26.57
N VAL A 26 2.31 -2.50 27.52
CA VAL A 26 1.26 -3.53 27.35
C VAL A 26 0.27 -3.13 26.24
N LYS A 27 -0.06 -1.83 26.13
CA LYS A 27 -0.97 -1.31 25.09
C LYS A 27 -0.36 -1.36 23.69
N THR A 28 0.94 -1.11 23.53
CA THR A 28 1.62 -1.27 22.23
C THR A 28 1.73 -2.73 21.81
N ALA A 29 2.01 -3.63 22.75
CA ALA A 29 2.08 -5.07 22.48
C ALA A 29 0.71 -5.65 22.07
N ALA A 30 -0.38 -5.23 22.70
CA ALA A 30 -1.74 -5.62 22.33
C ALA A 30 -2.13 -5.11 20.93
N MET A 31 -1.78 -3.86 20.59
CA MET A 31 -2.01 -3.27 19.27
C MET A 31 -1.26 -4.02 18.16
N ILE A 32 0.01 -4.38 18.38
CA ILE A 32 0.81 -5.15 17.41
C ILE A 32 0.25 -6.58 17.25
N ARG A 33 -0.26 -7.19 18.33
CA ARG A 33 -0.85 -8.54 18.31
C ARG A 33 -2.18 -8.58 17.55
N GLY A 34 -3.02 -7.53 17.67
CA GLY A 34 -4.27 -7.40 16.91
C GLY A 34 -4.09 -7.14 15.40
N ILE A 35 -2.97 -6.52 15.00
CA ILE A 35 -2.62 -6.33 13.58
C ILE A 35 -2.14 -7.65 12.95
N ARG A 36 -1.44 -8.50 13.71
CA ARG A 36 -0.91 -9.79 13.23
C ARG A 36 -1.96 -10.89 13.08
N SER A 37 -3.13 -10.79 13.71
CA SER A 37 -4.15 -11.87 13.72
C SER A 37 -5.11 -11.88 12.51
N GLN A 38 -4.96 -10.98 11.52
CA GLN A 38 -5.91 -10.92 10.39
C GLN A 38 -5.45 -11.74 9.18
N SER A 39 -5.84 -13.01 9.17
CA SER A 39 -6.00 -13.84 7.98
C SER A 39 -7.32 -13.50 7.26
N ALA A 40 -7.21 -13.16 5.97
CA ALA A 40 -8.16 -13.38 4.87
C ALA A 40 -9.69 -13.23 5.12
N SER A 41 -10.23 -12.03 4.87
CA SER A 41 -11.47 -11.77 4.11
C SER A 41 -11.89 -10.30 4.25
N PRO A 42 -12.46 -9.64 3.22
CA PRO A 42 -12.94 -8.27 3.35
C PRO A 42 -14.13 -8.25 4.34
N LEU A 43 -13.93 -7.63 5.51
CA LEU A 43 -15.01 -7.45 6.48
C LEU A 43 -16.16 -6.68 5.83
N SER A 44 -17.38 -7.20 5.97
CA SER A 44 -18.61 -6.49 5.59
C SER A 44 -18.69 -5.12 6.30
N PRO A 45 -19.44 -4.13 5.78
CA PRO A 45 -19.57 -2.81 6.42
C PRO A 45 -20.01 -2.89 7.89
N LYS A 46 -20.84 -3.88 8.25
CA LYS A 46 -21.23 -4.16 9.64
C LYS A 46 -20.07 -4.71 10.47
N ALA A 47 -19.25 -5.58 9.90
CA ALA A 47 -18.05 -6.10 10.56
C ALA A 47 -16.97 -5.01 10.69
N PHE A 48 -16.82 -4.10 9.73
CA PHE A 48 -15.92 -2.93 9.85
C PHE A 48 -16.40 -1.96 10.94
N ARG A 49 -17.71 -1.67 11.00
CA ARG A 49 -18.31 -0.90 12.10
C ARG A 49 -18.06 -1.58 13.45
N ASN A 50 -18.31 -2.89 13.54
CA ASN A 50 -18.07 -3.64 14.76
C ASN A 50 -16.58 -3.74 15.11
N PHE A 51 -15.67 -3.73 14.13
CA PHE A 51 -14.21 -3.70 14.35
C PHE A 51 -13.73 -2.35 14.89
N ILE A 52 -14.31 -1.25 14.41
CA ILE A 52 -14.09 0.09 14.98
C ILE A 52 -14.60 0.15 16.42
N LEU A 53 -15.74 -0.50 16.69
CA LEU A 53 -16.36 -0.55 18.03
C LEU A 53 -15.72 -1.57 18.98
N SER A 54 -15.07 -2.62 18.46
CA SER A 54 -14.47 -3.71 19.26
C SER A 54 -13.04 -3.44 19.71
N GLN A 55 -12.42 -2.34 19.26
CA GLN A 55 -11.22 -1.85 19.91
C GLN A 55 -11.65 -1.25 21.24
N GLU A 56 -11.08 -1.79 22.32
CA GLU A 56 -11.43 -1.62 23.74
C GLU A 56 -11.18 -0.19 24.28
N PHE A 57 -11.36 0.84 23.44
CA PHE A 57 -11.18 2.25 23.77
C PHE A 57 -12.41 2.88 24.42
N PHE A 58 -13.62 2.34 24.23
CA PHE A 58 -14.85 2.95 24.74
C PHE A 58 -15.36 2.36 26.06
N ALA A 59 -14.67 1.36 26.62
CA ALA A 59 -15.15 0.66 27.82
C ALA A 59 -14.87 1.39 29.16
N THR A 60 -14.21 2.55 29.13
CA THR A 60 -14.01 3.38 30.33
C THR A 60 -13.88 4.85 29.93
N GLU A 61 -14.96 5.61 30.14
CA GLU A 61 -15.16 7.05 29.89
C GLU A 61 -14.85 7.56 28.45
N PRO A 62 -15.79 8.24 27.78
CA PRO A 62 -15.65 8.62 26.37
C PRO A 62 -14.78 9.88 26.23
N LEU A 63 -13.49 9.75 26.45
CA LEU A 63 -12.51 10.74 26.00
C LEU A 63 -12.19 10.42 24.54
N LEU A 64 -12.77 11.18 23.62
CA LEU A 64 -12.38 11.13 22.21
C LEU A 64 -10.85 11.26 22.10
N PRO A 65 -10.19 10.44 21.28
CA PRO A 65 -8.76 10.56 21.06
C PRO A 65 -8.43 11.99 20.60
N SER A 66 -7.31 12.54 21.07
CA SER A 66 -6.89 13.88 20.65
C SER A 66 -6.78 13.99 19.13
N GLN A 67 -6.94 15.18 18.57
CA GLN A 67 -6.83 15.41 17.12
C GLN A 67 -5.54 14.80 16.54
N HIS A 68 -4.40 15.01 17.20
CA HIS A 68 -3.12 14.41 16.81
C HIS A 68 -3.15 12.86 16.80
N SER A 69 -3.91 12.24 17.72
CA SER A 69 -4.11 10.78 17.72
C SER A 69 -4.97 10.33 16.53
N ILE A 70 -6.03 11.07 16.20
CA ILE A 70 -6.88 10.81 15.03
C ILE A 70 -6.06 10.90 13.74
N GLU A 71 -5.23 11.94 13.60
CA GLU A 71 -4.34 12.13 12.45
C GLU A 71 -3.36 10.96 12.30
N LYS A 72 -2.70 10.55 13.39
CA LYS A 72 -1.79 9.39 13.38
C LYS A 72 -2.50 8.10 12.99
N ILE A 73 -3.70 7.85 13.52
CA ILE A 73 -4.50 6.68 13.15
C ILE A 73 -4.86 6.72 11.67
N GLY A 74 -5.28 7.89 11.16
CA GLY A 74 -5.59 8.08 9.75
C GLY A 74 -4.39 7.82 8.83
N LEU A 75 -3.21 8.33 9.18
CA LEU A 75 -1.96 8.08 8.44
C LEU A 75 -1.59 6.59 8.45
N ALA A 76 -1.65 5.95 9.61
CA ALA A 76 -1.37 4.51 9.74
C ALA A 76 -2.38 3.66 8.96
N ALA A 77 -3.66 3.99 9.01
CA ALA A 77 -4.71 3.29 8.29
C ALA A 77 -4.52 3.40 6.76
N ARG A 78 -4.16 4.59 6.25
CA ARG A 78 -3.85 4.79 4.83
C ARG A 78 -2.62 3.99 4.40
N ALA A 79 -1.55 4.02 5.20
CA ALA A 79 -0.34 3.24 4.92
C ALA A 79 -0.64 1.72 4.91
N LEU A 80 -1.48 1.24 5.81
CA LEU A 80 -1.90 -0.16 5.87
C LEU A 80 -2.79 -0.54 4.68
N ALA A 81 -3.75 0.30 4.31
CA ALA A 81 -4.60 0.10 3.14
C ALA A 81 -3.77 0.03 1.84
N ARG A 82 -2.75 0.90 1.71
CA ARG A 82 -1.78 0.87 0.62
C ARG A 82 -1.06 -0.47 0.55
N ARG A 83 -0.43 -0.91 1.65
CA ARG A 83 0.32 -2.17 1.71
C ARG A 83 -0.56 -3.37 1.39
N ARG A 84 -1.79 -3.38 1.89
CA ARG A 84 -2.77 -4.45 1.60
C ARG A 84 -3.15 -4.49 0.13
N ALA A 85 -3.37 -3.34 -0.51
CA ALA A 85 -3.64 -3.29 -1.94
C ALA A 85 -2.45 -3.77 -2.77
N GLU A 86 -1.23 -3.32 -2.43
CA GLU A 86 -0.01 -3.76 -3.09
C GLU A 86 0.15 -5.28 -3.00
N GLN A 87 -0.02 -5.86 -1.80
CA GLN A 87 0.06 -7.29 -1.57
C GLN A 87 -1.06 -8.08 -2.24
N ALA A 88 -2.31 -7.59 -2.23
CA ALA A 88 -3.45 -8.25 -2.85
C ALA A 88 -3.34 -8.29 -4.38
N LEU A 89 -2.72 -7.27 -4.98
CA LEU A 89 -2.54 -7.20 -6.43
C LEU A 89 -1.51 -8.23 -6.91
N ILE A 90 -0.43 -8.42 -6.15
CA ILE A 90 0.67 -9.32 -6.52
C ILE A 90 0.54 -10.72 -5.92
N SER A 91 -0.45 -10.97 -5.06
CA SER A 91 -0.69 -12.29 -4.51
C SER A 91 -1.04 -13.28 -5.63
N ASN A 92 -0.52 -14.51 -5.53
CA ASN A 92 -0.71 -15.58 -6.51
C ASN A 92 -0.07 -15.31 -7.89
N ILE A 93 0.82 -14.33 -8.01
CA ILE A 93 1.74 -14.24 -9.15
C ILE A 93 2.98 -15.08 -8.80
N ASP A 94 3.39 -15.93 -9.73
CA ASP A 94 4.56 -16.78 -9.58
C ASP A 94 5.83 -15.95 -9.27
N PRO A 95 6.71 -16.39 -8.34
CA PRO A 95 7.94 -15.65 -8.01
C PRO A 95 8.87 -15.39 -9.19
N GLU A 96 9.02 -16.33 -10.13
CA GLU A 96 9.85 -16.14 -11.32
C GLU A 96 9.27 -15.04 -12.20
N LYS A 97 7.94 -15.02 -12.33
CA LYS A 97 7.24 -13.97 -13.06
C LYS A 97 7.36 -12.61 -12.39
N LEU A 98 7.31 -12.56 -11.04
CA LEU A 98 7.58 -11.33 -10.30
C LEU A 98 9.01 -10.84 -10.52
N GLN A 99 9.98 -11.74 -10.72
CA GLN A 99 11.33 -11.36 -11.10
C GLN A 99 11.38 -10.79 -12.52
N THR A 100 10.72 -11.43 -13.49
CA THR A 100 10.60 -10.86 -14.86
C THR A 100 10.01 -9.44 -14.84
N LEU A 101 9.08 -9.15 -13.94
CA LEU A 101 8.55 -7.80 -13.76
C LEU A 101 9.58 -6.82 -13.20
N ASP A 102 10.39 -7.24 -12.23
CA ASP A 102 11.49 -6.43 -11.71
C ASP A 102 12.52 -6.13 -12.82
N ASP A 103 12.79 -7.09 -13.70
CA ASP A 103 13.73 -6.94 -14.83
C ASP A 103 13.27 -5.91 -15.87
N LEU A 104 11.97 -5.54 -15.90
CA LEU A 104 11.48 -4.45 -16.75
C LEU A 104 12.07 -3.08 -16.39
N LEU A 105 12.63 -2.93 -15.19
CA LEU A 105 13.32 -1.73 -14.73
C LEU A 105 14.81 -1.74 -15.05
N VAL A 106 15.33 -2.80 -15.66
CA VAL A 106 16.70 -2.84 -16.20
C VAL A 106 16.70 -2.24 -17.60
N VAL A 107 17.78 -1.54 -17.96
CA VAL A 107 17.95 -0.99 -19.31
C VAL A 107 18.07 -2.15 -20.30
N ASP A 108 17.19 -2.16 -21.30
CA ASP A 108 17.24 -3.11 -22.40
C ASP A 108 17.95 -2.46 -23.59
N ALA A 109 19.06 -3.08 -24.02
CA ALA A 109 19.88 -2.60 -25.12
C ALA A 109 19.10 -2.51 -26.45
N ALA A 110 18.10 -3.37 -26.66
CA ALA A 110 17.31 -3.38 -27.90
C ALA A 110 16.43 -2.14 -28.07
N VAL A 111 16.01 -1.51 -26.96
CA VAL A 111 15.16 -0.29 -26.98
C VAL A 111 15.86 0.95 -26.43
N GLY A 112 17.11 0.81 -25.96
CA GLY A 112 17.93 1.91 -25.44
C GLY A 112 17.44 2.53 -24.12
N GLN A 113 16.47 1.89 -23.47
CA GLN A 113 15.86 2.33 -22.21
C GLN A 113 15.25 1.14 -21.48
N THR A 114 14.66 1.38 -20.30
CA THR A 114 13.97 0.31 -19.56
C THR A 114 12.69 -0.10 -20.30
N ARG A 115 12.33 -1.39 -20.26
CA ARG A 115 11.06 -1.86 -20.86
C ARG A 115 9.84 -1.22 -20.20
N PHE A 116 9.92 -0.94 -18.91
CA PHE A 116 8.88 -0.20 -18.18
C PHE A 116 8.66 1.20 -18.76
N GLN A 117 9.73 1.96 -19.01
CA GLN A 117 9.62 3.28 -19.64
C GLN A 117 9.13 3.19 -21.09
N TRP A 118 9.69 2.27 -21.88
CA TRP A 118 9.32 2.08 -23.28
C TRP A 118 7.83 1.78 -23.48
N LEU A 119 7.24 0.98 -22.58
CA LEU A 119 5.82 0.68 -22.55
C LEU A 119 4.98 1.93 -22.21
N LYS A 120 5.40 2.73 -21.22
CA LYS A 120 4.70 3.95 -20.80
C LYS A 120 4.79 5.08 -21.81
N SER A 121 5.89 5.16 -22.56
CA SER A 121 6.13 6.15 -23.62
C SER A 121 5.50 5.74 -24.97
N ALA A 122 4.33 5.10 -24.95
CA ALA A 122 3.65 4.70 -26.18
C ALA A 122 3.32 5.94 -27.04
N PRO A 123 3.67 5.93 -28.33
CA PRO A 123 3.33 7.02 -29.24
C PRO A 123 1.82 7.07 -29.48
N ASP A 124 1.28 8.26 -29.73
CA ASP A 124 -0.14 8.39 -30.10
C ASP A 124 -0.40 7.70 -31.44
N ALA A 125 -1.46 6.89 -31.49
CA ALA A 125 -1.82 6.03 -32.62
C ALA A 125 -2.18 6.77 -33.91
N GLN A 126 -2.22 8.11 -33.88
CA GLN A 126 -2.76 8.96 -34.95
C GLN A 126 -1.80 9.11 -36.14
N ALA A 127 -0.52 8.72 -36.03
CA ALA A 127 0.41 8.75 -37.16
C ALA A 127 0.63 7.34 -37.74
N ALA A 128 0.47 7.17 -39.05
CA ALA A 128 0.58 5.88 -39.74
C ALA A 128 1.91 5.14 -39.53
N GLY A 129 3.00 5.86 -39.23
CA GLY A 129 4.30 5.28 -38.88
C GLY A 129 4.37 4.64 -37.47
N ASN A 130 3.39 4.92 -36.60
CA ASN A 130 3.39 4.47 -35.20
C ASN A 130 2.74 3.09 -34.99
N LEU A 131 2.11 2.51 -36.02
CA LEU A 131 1.39 1.23 -35.92
C LEU A 131 2.31 0.04 -35.61
N VAL A 132 3.52 0.02 -36.19
CA VAL A 132 4.52 -1.03 -35.91
C VAL A 132 4.93 -0.98 -34.44
N GLY A 133 5.27 0.21 -33.93
CA GLY A 133 5.65 0.39 -32.52
C GLY A 133 4.52 0.10 -31.53
N LEU A 134 3.26 0.30 -31.91
CA LEU A 134 2.11 -0.11 -31.09
C LEU A 134 1.94 -1.63 -31.09
N THR A 135 2.08 -2.27 -32.25
CA THR A 135 1.98 -3.72 -32.40
C THR A 135 3.03 -4.43 -31.55
N GLU A 136 4.29 -3.98 -31.61
CA GLU A 136 5.38 -4.51 -30.78
C GLU A 136 5.05 -4.43 -29.28
N ARG A 137 4.46 -3.33 -28.82
CA ARG A 137 4.07 -3.15 -27.41
C ARG A 137 2.90 -4.05 -27.02
N ILE A 138 1.89 -4.20 -27.88
CA ILE A 138 0.77 -5.12 -27.64
C ILE A 138 1.27 -6.56 -27.53
N VAL A 139 2.14 -6.99 -28.46
CA VAL A 139 2.76 -8.31 -28.42
C VAL A 139 3.57 -8.48 -27.14
N PHE A 140 4.38 -7.49 -26.77
CA PHE A 140 5.15 -7.51 -25.53
C PHE A 140 4.26 -7.67 -24.30
N LEU A 141 3.21 -6.85 -24.15
CA LEU A 141 2.27 -6.91 -23.03
C LEU A 141 1.54 -8.27 -22.95
N ARG A 142 1.11 -8.81 -24.09
CA ARG A 142 0.47 -10.14 -24.16
C ARG A 142 1.44 -11.25 -23.72
N ASN A 143 2.72 -11.13 -24.07
CA ASN A 143 3.76 -12.08 -23.67
C ASN A 143 4.09 -12.03 -22.17
N LEU A 144 3.87 -10.90 -21.49
CA LEU A 144 3.95 -10.83 -20.02
C LEU A 144 2.85 -11.65 -19.32
N ARG A 145 1.77 -12.00 -20.03
CA ARG A 145 0.66 -12.84 -19.55
C ARG A 145 0.08 -12.37 -18.21
N ILE A 146 0.07 -11.07 -17.93
CA ILE A 146 -0.52 -10.54 -16.68
C ILE A 146 -2.04 -10.52 -16.84
N ASP A 147 -2.73 -11.19 -15.94
CA ASP A 147 -4.19 -11.28 -15.93
C ASP A 147 -4.81 -9.92 -15.57
N PRO A 148 -5.61 -9.29 -16.46
CA PRO A 148 -6.30 -8.04 -16.16
C PRO A 148 -7.28 -8.15 -15.00
N HIS A 149 -7.84 -9.33 -14.71
CA HIS A 149 -8.78 -9.53 -13.60
C HIS A 149 -8.17 -9.32 -12.22
N LEU A 150 -6.84 -9.28 -12.11
CA LEU A 150 -6.16 -8.90 -10.87
C LEU A 150 -6.59 -7.52 -10.35
N GLN A 151 -7.00 -6.60 -11.25
CA GLN A 151 -7.57 -5.31 -10.87
C GLN A 151 -8.80 -5.45 -9.97
N ALA A 152 -9.66 -6.45 -10.20
CA ALA A 152 -10.91 -6.63 -9.46
C ALA A 152 -10.69 -6.93 -7.97
N ARG A 153 -9.46 -7.30 -7.57
CA ARG A 153 -9.06 -7.50 -6.17
C ARG A 153 -8.89 -6.19 -5.40
N ILE A 154 -8.81 -5.06 -6.11
CA ILE A 154 -8.51 -3.75 -5.55
C ILE A 154 -9.75 -2.85 -5.63
N PRO A 155 -10.16 -2.20 -4.53
CA PRO A 155 -11.23 -1.21 -4.58
C PRO A 155 -10.96 -0.11 -5.62
N SER A 156 -11.96 0.27 -6.42
CA SER A 156 -11.80 1.18 -7.57
C SER A 156 -11.05 2.47 -7.24
N GLY A 157 -11.46 3.20 -6.20
CA GLY A 157 -10.77 4.44 -5.81
C GLY A 157 -9.30 4.23 -5.40
N ARG A 158 -8.93 3.05 -4.88
CA ARG A 158 -7.54 2.70 -4.58
C ARG A 158 -6.79 2.31 -5.86
N TRP A 159 -7.43 1.59 -6.77
CA TRP A 159 -6.87 1.27 -8.08
C TRP A 159 -6.51 2.54 -8.85
N ASP A 160 -7.44 3.49 -8.96
CA ASP A 160 -7.21 4.77 -9.64
C ASP A 160 -6.03 5.53 -9.02
N GLN A 161 -5.94 5.50 -7.69
CA GLN A 161 -4.81 6.11 -6.99
C GLN A 161 -3.48 5.38 -7.28
N MET A 162 -3.46 4.06 -7.37
CA MET A 162 -2.27 3.29 -7.74
C MET A 162 -1.83 3.59 -9.17
N VAL A 163 -2.79 3.70 -10.09
CA VAL A 163 -2.53 4.07 -11.49
C VAL A 163 -1.93 5.47 -11.56
N ARG A 164 -2.56 6.48 -10.93
CA ARG A 164 -2.04 7.87 -10.92
C ARG A 164 -0.62 7.96 -10.35
N GLU A 165 -0.36 7.27 -9.23
CA GLU A 165 0.98 7.21 -8.66
C GLU A 165 1.98 6.55 -9.61
N GLY A 166 1.59 5.45 -10.26
CA GLY A 166 2.42 4.76 -11.24
C GLY A 166 2.71 5.60 -12.48
N ASP A 167 1.77 6.45 -12.92
CA ASP A 167 1.93 7.30 -14.09
C ASP A 167 3.08 8.28 -13.92
N VAL A 168 3.16 8.92 -12.76
CA VAL A 168 4.21 9.88 -12.41
C VAL A 168 5.50 9.22 -11.89
N THR A 169 5.55 7.89 -11.79
CA THR A 169 6.73 7.15 -11.31
C THR A 169 7.67 6.84 -12.48
N PRO A 170 8.87 7.46 -12.56
CA PRO A 170 9.91 7.04 -13.50
C PRO A 170 10.58 5.72 -13.05
N PRO A 171 11.28 5.00 -13.94
CA PRO A 171 11.86 3.69 -13.63
C PRO A 171 12.81 3.68 -12.44
N TRP A 172 13.67 4.68 -12.30
CA TRP A 172 14.60 4.77 -11.17
C TRP A 172 13.87 4.88 -9.83
N LEU A 173 12.76 5.64 -9.77
CA LEU A 173 11.97 5.79 -8.56
C LEU A 173 11.18 4.52 -8.24
N ALA A 174 10.72 3.81 -9.28
CA ALA A 174 10.12 2.50 -9.09
C ALA A 174 11.14 1.51 -8.49
N ASN A 175 12.40 1.58 -8.90
CA ASN A 175 13.46 0.72 -8.38
C ASN A 175 13.75 0.97 -6.89
N ASP A 176 13.67 2.23 -6.45
CA ASP A 176 13.86 2.64 -5.05
C ASP A 176 12.69 2.26 -4.13
N PHE A 177 11.54 1.87 -4.67
CA PHE A 177 10.44 1.38 -3.86
C PHE A 177 10.80 0.04 -3.21
N ASN A 178 10.15 -0.24 -2.07
CA ASN A 178 10.14 -1.59 -1.54
C ASN A 178 9.53 -2.57 -2.57
N VAL A 179 9.94 -3.84 -2.47
CA VAL A 179 9.63 -4.90 -3.45
C VAL A 179 8.14 -4.99 -3.78
N ASN A 180 7.27 -4.97 -2.76
CA ASN A 180 5.82 -5.10 -2.97
C ASN A 180 5.24 -3.89 -3.72
N ARG A 181 5.62 -2.68 -3.31
CA ARG A 181 5.17 -1.45 -3.97
C ARG A 181 5.68 -1.39 -5.40
N ARG A 182 6.95 -1.71 -5.64
CA ARG A 182 7.54 -1.76 -6.98
C ARG A 182 6.77 -2.70 -7.91
N ARG A 183 6.63 -3.97 -7.52
CA ARG A 183 5.91 -4.99 -8.31
C ARG A 183 4.45 -4.62 -8.52
N ALA A 184 3.76 -4.13 -7.50
CA ALA A 184 2.38 -3.69 -7.62
C ALA A 184 2.21 -2.49 -8.57
N THR A 185 3.12 -1.52 -8.53
CA THR A 185 3.14 -0.40 -9.49
C THR A 185 3.35 -0.90 -10.92
N ILE A 186 4.27 -1.83 -11.13
CA ILE A 186 4.53 -2.40 -12.46
C ILE A 186 3.30 -3.17 -12.97
N VAL A 187 2.71 -4.04 -12.16
CA VAL A 187 1.48 -4.79 -12.51
C VAL A 187 0.33 -3.84 -12.84
N ALA A 188 0.09 -2.81 -12.02
CA ALA A 188 -0.98 -1.85 -12.25
C ALA A 188 -0.80 -1.11 -13.59
N GLN A 189 0.44 -0.72 -13.92
CA GLN A 189 0.75 -0.06 -15.18
C GLN A 189 0.60 -1.00 -16.38
N ILE A 190 1.02 -2.26 -16.28
CA ILE A 190 0.83 -3.26 -17.34
C ILE A 190 -0.66 -3.47 -17.63
N ILE A 191 -1.49 -3.64 -16.60
CA ILE A 191 -2.94 -3.83 -16.77
C ILE A 191 -3.57 -2.59 -17.40
N LYS A 192 -3.26 -1.40 -16.89
CA LYS A 192 -3.73 -0.12 -17.43
C LYS A 192 -3.35 0.04 -18.92
N LEU A 193 -2.10 -0.26 -19.27
CA LEU A 193 -1.62 -0.15 -20.65
C LEU A 193 -2.28 -1.20 -21.56
N GLY A 194 -2.46 -2.42 -21.06
CA GLY A 194 -3.19 -3.47 -21.78
C GLY A 194 -4.62 -3.05 -22.12
N GLN A 195 -5.33 -2.44 -21.16
CA GLN A 195 -6.68 -1.90 -21.37
C GLN A 195 -6.68 -0.75 -22.38
N LYS A 196 -5.82 0.27 -22.18
CA LYS A 196 -5.72 1.42 -23.08
C LYS A 196 -5.45 1.02 -24.54
N LEU A 197 -4.58 0.02 -24.74
CA LEU A 197 -4.18 -0.42 -26.07
C LEU A 197 -5.18 -1.40 -26.71
N THR A 198 -6.03 -2.08 -25.92
CA THR A 198 -7.08 -2.95 -26.43
C THR A 198 -8.35 -2.16 -26.76
N ASP A 199 -8.72 -1.18 -25.93
CA ASP A 199 -9.90 -0.33 -26.16
C ASP A 199 -9.72 0.61 -27.36
N GLY A 200 -8.48 0.89 -27.75
CA GLY A 200 -8.15 1.70 -28.93
C GLY A 200 -8.24 0.95 -30.27
N SER A 201 -8.34 -0.39 -30.27
CA SER A 201 -8.47 -1.19 -31.50
C SER A 201 -9.92 -1.51 -31.88
N ASP A 202 -10.89 -1.17 -31.02
CA ASP A 202 -12.33 -1.46 -31.20
C ASP A 202 -13.15 -0.22 -31.64
N ARG A 203 -12.50 0.80 -32.21
CA ARG A 203 -13.16 1.98 -32.80
C ARG A 203 -12.73 2.24 -34.22
#